data_AF-A0A1V5LU04-F1
#
_entry.id   AF-A0A1V5LU04-F1
#
_cell.length_a   1.000
_cell.length_b   1.000
_cell.length_c   1.000
_cell.angle_alpha   90.00
_cell.angle_beta   90.00
_cell.angle_gamma   90.00
#
_symmetry.space_group_name_H-M   'P 1'
#
loop_
_entity.id
_entity.type
_entity.pdbx_description
1 polymer ?
#
loop_
_entity_poly.entity_id
_entity_poly.type
_entity_poly.pdbx_seq_one_letter_code
_entity_poly.pdbx_strand_id
1 'polypeptide(L)'
;MPGGGWTSGTAAAPNCTAGVPSCSVRFPFSRFIEGLPTRDIPFAYIVFKPLSAVDSAVETPRQIVFYANPDQLTALIVLANFDRPGSENVIIPFSSGCQSIGIIPYREAELHPSHAVVGMVDVSARSYVDPDILSFTVPYAMFEEMESHVDESFLHTHAWQKVKVRIPDPQEYASGDANE
;
A
#
# COMPACT_ATOMS: atom_id res chain seq x y z
N MET A 1 -18.94 33.66 3.18
CA MET A 1 -17.76 34.35 2.60
C MET A 1 -17.07 33.39 1.64
N PRO A 2 -16.57 33.87 0.50
CA PRO A 2 -16.43 33.08 -0.73
C PRO A 2 -14.98 32.68 -1.03
N GLY A 3 -14.81 31.77 -2.00
CA GLY A 3 -13.72 31.88 -2.98
C GLY A 3 -12.48 31.02 -2.72
N GLY A 4 -12.42 29.86 -3.38
CA GLY A 4 -11.20 29.11 -3.64
C GLY A 4 -11.34 28.40 -4.98
N GLY A 5 -11.42 29.18 -6.07
CA GLY A 5 -11.46 28.64 -7.42
C GLY A 5 -10.11 28.07 -7.80
N TRP A 6 -10.10 26.79 -8.19
CA TRP A 6 -9.02 26.25 -9.01
C TRP A 6 -9.42 26.43 -10.47
N THR A 7 -8.81 27.39 -11.15
CA THR A 7 -8.90 27.48 -12.61
C THR A 7 -7.91 26.47 -13.20
N SER A 8 -8.35 25.24 -13.44
CA SER A 8 -7.65 24.40 -14.42
C SER A 8 -8.07 24.88 -15.80
N GLY A 9 -7.12 25.44 -16.55
CA GLY A 9 -7.31 25.80 -17.94
C GLY A 9 -7.96 24.64 -18.70
N THR A 10 -9.03 24.95 -19.43
CA THR A 10 -9.65 24.03 -20.38
C THR A 10 -8.67 23.75 -21.50
N ALA A 11 -7.80 22.76 -21.33
CA ALA A 11 -7.37 21.96 -22.46
C ALA A 11 -8.57 21.09 -22.83
N ALA A 12 -9.34 21.54 -23.81
CA ALA A 12 -10.43 20.76 -24.39
C ALA A 12 -9.86 19.40 -24.82
N ALA A 13 -10.30 18.32 -24.16
CA ALA A 13 -10.10 16.98 -24.66
C ALA A 13 -10.78 16.89 -26.04
N PRO A 14 -10.07 16.57 -27.13
CA PRO A 14 -10.53 16.85 -28.48
C PRO A 14 -11.68 15.95 -28.99
N ASN A 15 -12.42 15.24 -28.14
CA ASN A 15 -13.47 14.32 -28.61
C ASN A 15 -14.61 14.02 -27.62
N CYS A 16 -14.89 14.91 -26.66
CA CYS A 16 -16.10 14.76 -25.83
C CYS A 16 -17.26 15.56 -26.44
N THR A 17 -17.95 15.01 -27.43
CA THR A 17 -19.24 15.57 -27.89
C THR A 17 -20.33 15.24 -26.87
N ALA A 18 -21.09 16.26 -26.48
CA ALA A 18 -22.22 16.13 -25.56
C ALA A 18 -23.30 15.23 -26.19
N GLY A 19 -23.61 14.09 -25.57
CA GLY A 19 -24.74 13.24 -25.98
C GLY A 19 -24.52 11.72 -25.96
N VAL A 20 -23.35 11.21 -25.59
CA VAL A 20 -23.09 9.74 -25.56
C VAL A 20 -22.98 9.25 -24.11
N PRO A 21 -23.82 8.30 -23.64
CA PRO A 21 -23.74 7.75 -22.30
C PRO A 21 -22.69 6.63 -22.26
N SER A 22 -21.44 6.95 -22.53
CA SER A 22 -20.27 6.35 -21.86
C SER A 22 -19.05 7.02 -22.48
N CYS A 23 -18.28 7.72 -21.66
CA CYS A 23 -16.88 7.91 -21.97
C CYS A 23 -16.25 6.53 -21.81
N SER A 24 -16.23 5.73 -22.88
CA SER A 24 -15.62 4.41 -22.86
C SER A 24 -14.12 4.61 -22.72
N VAL A 25 -13.64 4.64 -21.47
CA VAL A 25 -12.21 4.60 -21.16
C VAL A 25 -11.70 3.28 -21.73
N ARG A 26 -11.11 3.33 -22.93
CA ARG A 26 -10.49 2.15 -23.54
C ARG A 26 -9.21 1.87 -22.77
N PHE A 27 -9.33 1.16 -21.66
CA PHE A 27 -8.19 0.71 -20.89
C PHE A 27 -7.42 -0.35 -21.70
N PRO A 28 -6.14 -0.12 -22.08
CA PRO A 28 -5.36 -1.08 -22.85
C PRO A 28 -4.87 -2.21 -21.93
N PHE A 29 -5.79 -3.10 -21.56
CA PHE A 29 -5.57 -4.18 -20.59
C PHE A 29 -4.41 -5.12 -20.98
N SER A 30 -4.18 -5.37 -22.27
CA SER A 30 -3.06 -6.20 -22.74
C SER A 30 -1.70 -5.58 -22.40
N ARG A 31 -1.54 -4.25 -22.60
CA ARG A 31 -0.31 -3.52 -22.26
C ARG A 31 -0.07 -3.48 -20.76
N PHE A 32 -1.13 -3.46 -19.96
CA PHE A 32 -1.03 -3.53 -18.51
C PHE A 32 -0.47 -4.89 -18.07
N ILE A 33 -1.02 -6.00 -18.58
CA ILE A 33 -0.54 -7.35 -18.25
C ILE A 33 0.92 -7.55 -18.68
N GLU A 34 1.28 -7.11 -19.89
CA GLU A 34 2.65 -7.19 -20.40
C GLU A 34 3.67 -6.42 -19.54
N GLY A 35 3.23 -5.35 -18.85
CA GLY A 35 4.08 -4.56 -17.97
C GLY A 35 4.22 -5.12 -16.55
N LEU A 36 3.48 -6.17 -16.19
CA LEU A 36 3.57 -6.77 -14.87
C LEU A 36 4.83 -7.63 -14.75
N PRO A 37 5.50 -7.63 -13.58
CA PRO A 37 6.68 -8.46 -13.36
C PRO A 37 6.30 -9.92 -13.11
N THR A 38 5.59 -10.54 -14.06
CA THR A 38 5.20 -11.95 -14.03
C THR A 38 6.44 -12.82 -14.04
N ARG A 39 6.54 -13.77 -13.11
CA ARG A 39 7.72 -14.61 -12.95
C ARG A 39 7.33 -15.99 -12.43
N ASP A 40 8.13 -16.97 -12.81
CA ASP A 40 8.06 -18.30 -12.23
C ASP A 40 8.75 -18.31 -10.87
N ILE A 41 8.06 -18.85 -9.87
CA ILE A 41 8.62 -19.11 -8.55
C ILE A 41 9.11 -20.56 -8.49
N PRO A 42 10.27 -20.84 -7.89
CA PRO A 42 10.78 -22.22 -7.77
C PRO A 42 10.01 -23.05 -6.71
N PHE A 43 8.92 -22.51 -6.15
CA PHE A 43 8.14 -23.10 -5.07
C PHE A 43 6.73 -23.43 -5.56
N ALA A 44 6.17 -24.54 -5.10
CA ALA A 44 4.82 -24.95 -5.48
C ALA A 44 3.71 -24.09 -4.84
N TYR A 45 3.99 -23.46 -3.70
CA TYR A 45 3.00 -22.71 -2.93
C TYR A 45 3.62 -21.43 -2.35
N ILE A 46 2.78 -20.39 -2.25
CA ILE A 46 3.07 -19.17 -1.48
C ILE A 46 2.13 -19.19 -0.29
N VAL A 47 2.68 -19.05 0.92
CA VAL A 47 1.92 -19.11 2.17
C VAL A 47 1.93 -17.73 2.82
N PHE A 48 0.73 -17.18 3.05
CA PHE A 48 0.55 -16.05 3.95
C PHE A 48 0.20 -16.59 5.33
N LYS A 49 0.91 -16.10 6.34
CA LYS A 49 0.78 -16.50 7.73
C LYS A 49 0.83 -15.25 8.62
N PRO A 50 0.10 -15.24 9.75
CA PRO A 50 0.23 -14.18 10.73
C PRO A 50 1.69 -14.06 11.20
N LEU A 51 2.16 -12.83 11.43
CA LEU A 51 3.54 -12.61 11.86
C LEU A 51 3.85 -13.33 13.19
N SER A 52 2.86 -13.45 14.08
CA SER A 52 2.99 -14.17 15.36
C SER A 52 3.19 -15.68 15.23
N ALA A 53 2.86 -16.26 14.06
CA ALA A 53 3.05 -17.68 13.77
C ALA A 53 4.35 -17.95 13.01
N VAL A 54 5.16 -16.91 12.72
CA VAL A 54 6.45 -17.03 12.05
C VAL A 54 7.53 -17.36 13.07
N ASP A 55 8.20 -18.48 12.88
CA ASP A 55 9.44 -18.77 13.61
C ASP A 55 10.64 -18.27 12.79
N SER A 56 11.21 -17.13 13.20
CA SER A 56 12.36 -16.52 12.53
C SER A 56 13.62 -17.40 12.55
N ALA A 57 13.70 -18.39 13.45
CA ALA A 57 14.81 -19.35 13.48
C ALA A 57 14.66 -20.46 12.42
N VAL A 58 13.45 -20.69 11.92
CA VAL A 58 13.14 -21.78 10.98
C VAL A 58 12.88 -21.25 9.57
N GLU A 59 12.28 -20.06 9.46
CA GLU A 59 11.80 -19.53 8.19
C GLU A 59 11.95 -18.02 8.09
N THR A 60 12.37 -17.54 6.93
CA THR A 60 12.52 -16.11 6.64
C THR A 60 11.42 -15.67 5.69
N PRO A 61 10.48 -14.80 6.13
CA PRO A 61 9.50 -14.21 5.24
C PRO A 61 10.17 -13.45 4.11
N ARG A 62 9.52 -13.40 2.94
CA ARG A 62 10.01 -12.57 1.83
C ARG A 62 9.58 -11.12 1.95
N GLN A 63 8.35 -10.92 2.42
CA GLN A 63 7.69 -9.63 2.56
C GLN A 63 6.65 -9.70 3.67
N ILE A 64 6.37 -8.55 4.28
CA ILE A 64 5.34 -8.37 5.31
C ILE A 64 4.25 -7.48 4.74
N VAL A 65 2.99 -7.91 4.88
CA VAL A 65 1.82 -7.15 4.44
C VAL A 65 1.11 -6.62 5.69
N PHE A 66 0.96 -5.30 5.77
CA PHE A 66 0.16 -4.61 6.75
C PHE A 66 -1.17 -4.20 6.14
N TYR A 67 -2.24 -4.32 6.90
CA TYR A 67 -3.51 -3.66 6.63
C TYR A 67 -3.63 -2.50 7.61
N ALA A 68 -3.70 -1.29 7.08
CA ALA A 68 -3.54 -0.07 7.86
C ALA A 68 -4.52 1.01 7.41
N ASN A 69 -5.10 1.73 8.38
CA ASN A 69 -5.85 2.94 8.10
C ASN A 69 -4.92 4.11 7.69
N PRO A 70 -5.41 5.25 7.17
CA PRO A 70 -4.55 6.35 6.72
C PRO A 70 -3.60 6.88 7.81
N ASP A 71 -4.01 6.85 9.08
CA ASP A 71 -3.21 7.34 10.19
C ASP A 71 -2.06 6.36 10.52
N GLN A 72 -2.34 5.06 10.53
CA GLN A 72 -1.34 3.99 10.64
C GLN A 72 -0.41 3.97 9.41
N LEU A 73 -0.96 4.13 8.22
CA LEU A 73 -0.22 4.19 6.95
C LEU A 73 0.75 5.37 6.96
N THR A 74 0.34 6.53 7.50
CA THR A 74 1.23 7.68 7.68
C THR A 74 2.44 7.30 8.53
N ALA A 75 2.22 6.57 9.63
CA ALA A 75 3.32 6.10 10.48
C ALA A 75 4.28 5.18 9.73
N LEU A 76 3.74 4.21 9.00
CA LEU A 76 4.51 3.24 8.22
C LEU A 76 5.35 3.92 7.13
N ILE A 77 4.77 4.91 6.44
CA ILE A 77 5.47 5.69 5.40
C ILE A 77 6.62 6.50 6.01
N VAL A 78 6.40 7.16 7.15
CA VAL A 78 7.46 7.93 7.81
C VAL A 78 8.57 7.00 8.30
N LEU A 79 8.22 5.85 8.88
CA LEU A 79 9.20 4.87 9.35
C LEU A 79 10.01 4.27 8.19
N ALA A 80 9.36 3.98 7.05
CA ALA A 80 10.01 3.51 5.83
C ALA A 80 11.02 4.51 5.24
N ASN A 81 10.88 5.79 5.53
CA ASN A 81 11.79 6.86 5.09
C ASN A 81 12.73 7.36 6.20
N PHE A 82 12.69 6.77 7.39
CA PHE A 82 13.36 7.35 8.56
C PHE A 82 14.89 7.41 8.41
N ASP A 83 15.49 6.31 7.97
CA ASP A 83 16.95 6.17 7.83
C ASP A 83 17.41 6.13 6.36
N ARG A 84 16.48 6.15 5.40
CA ARG A 84 16.80 6.02 3.98
C ARG A 84 16.92 7.39 3.33
N PRO A 85 17.90 7.58 2.41
CA PRO A 85 18.05 8.84 1.71
C PRO A 85 16.87 9.07 0.74
N GLY A 86 16.50 10.34 0.57
CA GLY A 86 15.43 10.75 -0.35
C GLY A 86 14.02 10.57 0.20
N SER A 87 13.03 10.78 -0.66
CA SER A 87 11.60 10.72 -0.31
C SER A 87 10.82 9.65 -1.07
N GLU A 88 11.51 8.88 -1.91
CA GLU A 88 10.89 7.96 -2.87
C GLU A 88 10.96 6.49 -2.40
N ASN A 89 11.13 6.23 -1.10
CA ASN A 89 11.23 4.87 -0.55
C ASN A 89 9.89 4.10 -0.50
N VAL A 90 8.80 4.75 -0.89
CA VAL A 90 7.44 4.19 -0.92
C VAL A 90 6.81 4.49 -2.28
N ILE A 91 6.24 3.48 -2.91
CA ILE A 91 5.60 3.58 -4.23
C ILE A 91 4.12 3.19 -4.16
N ILE A 92 3.31 3.80 -5.04
CA ILE A 92 1.90 3.43 -5.25
C ILE A 92 1.73 3.02 -6.71
N PRO A 93 2.02 1.75 -7.05
CA PRO A 93 1.96 1.29 -8.43
C PRO A 93 0.51 1.12 -8.89
N PHE A 94 0.25 1.48 -10.15
CA PHE A 94 -0.99 1.08 -10.81
C PHE A 94 -0.98 -0.45 -10.96
N SER A 95 -1.75 -1.14 -10.11
CA SER A 95 -1.76 -2.61 -9.99
C SER A 95 -3.06 -3.09 -9.36
N SER A 96 -3.38 -4.37 -9.49
CA SER A 96 -4.51 -4.97 -8.75
C SER A 96 -4.13 -5.24 -7.28
N GLY A 97 -5.13 -5.39 -6.41
CA GLY A 97 -4.91 -5.65 -4.98
C GLY A 97 -3.98 -6.84 -4.76
N CYS A 98 -4.22 -7.95 -5.46
CA CYS A 98 -3.36 -9.15 -5.40
C CYS A 98 -1.91 -8.88 -5.84
N GLN A 99 -1.71 -8.03 -6.86
CA GLN A 99 -0.38 -7.69 -7.34
C GLN A 99 0.37 -6.78 -6.35
N SER A 100 -0.36 -5.85 -5.72
CA SER A 100 0.18 -4.89 -4.76
C SER A 100 0.67 -5.52 -3.46
N ILE A 101 0.10 -6.66 -3.05
CA ILE A 101 0.54 -7.44 -1.87
C ILE A 101 1.42 -8.63 -2.21
N GLY A 102 1.60 -8.93 -3.50
CA GLY A 102 2.22 -10.17 -3.99
C GLY A 102 3.43 -9.88 -4.87
N ILE A 103 3.19 -9.81 -6.17
CA ILE A 103 4.25 -9.86 -7.18
C ILE A 103 5.13 -8.61 -7.22
N ILE A 104 4.56 -7.42 -6.97
CA ILE A 104 5.31 -6.17 -7.01
C ILE A 104 6.26 -6.05 -5.81
N PRO A 105 5.80 -6.21 -4.55
CA PRO A 105 6.71 -6.20 -3.41
C PRO A 105 7.77 -7.30 -3.49
N TYR A 106 7.42 -8.46 -4.06
CA TYR A 106 8.41 -9.52 -4.24
C TYR A 106 9.56 -9.05 -5.15
N ARG A 107 9.25 -8.40 -6.27
CA ARG A 107 10.27 -7.82 -7.16
C ARG A 107 11.07 -6.73 -6.42
N GLU A 108 10.39 -5.83 -5.71
CA GLU A 108 11.06 -4.77 -4.93
C GLU A 108 12.04 -5.35 -3.92
N ALA A 109 11.74 -6.50 -3.35
CA ALA A 109 12.61 -7.18 -2.40
C ALA A 109 13.90 -7.75 -3.05
N GLU A 110 14.03 -7.75 -4.37
CA GLU A 110 15.27 -8.08 -5.12
C GLU A 110 16.06 -6.83 -5.52
N LEU A 111 15.49 -5.64 -5.36
CA LEU A 111 16.11 -4.37 -5.72
C LEU A 111 16.86 -3.77 -4.53
N HIS A 112 17.91 -2.99 -4.85
CA HIS A 112 18.66 -2.20 -3.87
C HIS A 112 18.87 -0.78 -4.43
N PRO A 113 18.26 0.25 -3.82
CA PRO A 113 17.33 0.21 -2.69
C PRO A 113 15.97 -0.43 -3.06
N SER A 114 15.35 -1.10 -2.09
CA SER A 114 14.01 -1.69 -2.23
C SER A 114 12.93 -0.67 -1.89
N HIS A 115 11.73 -0.74 -2.45
CA HIS A 115 10.63 0.16 -2.08
C HIS A 115 9.51 -0.55 -1.32
N ALA A 116 8.87 0.16 -0.39
CA ALA A 116 7.60 -0.27 0.17
C ALA A 116 6.47 0.02 -0.82
N VAL A 117 5.44 -0.81 -0.82
CA VAL A 117 4.32 -0.74 -1.78
C VAL A 117 3.03 -0.46 -1.05
N VAL A 118 2.38 0.66 -1.38
CA VAL A 118 0.99 0.91 -0.99
C VAL A 118 0.06 0.27 -2.01
N GLY A 119 -0.92 -0.47 -1.52
CA GLY A 119 -1.86 -1.24 -2.33
C GLY A 119 -3.30 -1.11 -1.85
N MET A 120 -4.18 -1.96 -2.41
CA MET A 120 -5.63 -1.85 -2.26
C MET A 120 -6.20 -0.50 -2.74
N VAL A 121 -5.56 0.09 -3.75
CA VAL A 121 -6.00 1.33 -4.41
C VAL A 121 -6.75 1.07 -5.73
N ASP A 122 -6.87 -0.19 -6.14
CA ASP A 122 -7.61 -0.55 -7.35
C ASP A 122 -9.11 -0.66 -7.09
N VAL A 123 -9.89 -0.18 -8.05
CA VAL A 123 -11.35 -0.15 -7.97
C VAL A 123 -11.93 -1.55 -7.76
N SER A 124 -11.30 -2.59 -8.32
CA SER A 124 -11.76 -3.97 -8.18
C SER A 124 -11.57 -4.55 -6.78
N ALA A 125 -10.49 -4.24 -6.07
CA ALA A 125 -10.26 -4.75 -4.72
C ALA A 125 -10.95 -3.88 -3.66
N ARG A 126 -11.30 -2.64 -3.99
CA ARG A 126 -11.84 -1.69 -3.02
C ARG A 126 -13.20 -2.06 -2.43
N SER A 127 -13.94 -2.97 -3.05
CA SER A 127 -15.17 -3.51 -2.48
C SER A 127 -14.95 -4.64 -1.47
N TYR A 128 -13.74 -5.15 -1.33
CA TYR A 128 -13.43 -6.33 -0.52
C TYR A 128 -12.64 -6.02 0.76
N VAL A 129 -12.36 -4.76 1.02
CA VAL A 129 -11.69 -4.31 2.26
C VAL A 129 -12.39 -3.05 2.79
N ASP A 130 -12.36 -2.83 4.10
CA ASP A 130 -13.06 -1.71 4.74
C ASP A 130 -12.64 -0.35 4.17
N PRO A 131 -13.53 0.66 4.05
CA PRO A 131 -13.26 1.91 3.34
C PRO A 131 -12.01 2.67 3.78
N ASP A 132 -11.62 2.54 5.05
CA ASP A 132 -10.44 3.17 5.62
C ASP A 132 -9.18 2.29 5.52
N ILE A 133 -9.26 1.02 5.13
CA ILE A 133 -8.09 0.14 5.12
C ILE A 133 -7.35 0.15 3.79
N LEU A 134 -6.03 0.32 3.83
CA LEU A 134 -5.14 0.12 2.69
C LEU A 134 -4.09 -0.92 3.04
N SER A 135 -3.52 -1.57 2.01
CA SER A 135 -2.38 -2.45 2.25
C SER A 135 -1.07 -1.69 2.17
N PHE A 136 -0.15 -1.99 3.05
CA PHE A 136 1.23 -1.54 2.98
C PHE A 136 2.14 -2.76 3.03
N THR A 137 2.82 -3.06 1.93
CA THR A 137 3.69 -4.24 1.84
C THR A 137 5.14 -3.83 1.80
N VAL A 138 5.96 -4.44 2.64
CA VAL A 138 7.39 -4.17 2.75
C VAL A 138 8.20 -5.44 2.50
N PRO A 139 9.32 -5.35 1.76
CA PRO A 139 10.35 -6.38 1.75
C PRO A 139 10.84 -6.70 3.17
N TYR A 140 11.13 -7.96 3.47
CA TYR A 140 11.52 -8.37 4.83
C TYR A 140 12.77 -7.64 5.36
N ALA A 141 13.81 -7.49 4.53
CA ALA A 141 15.01 -6.74 4.92
C ALA A 141 14.69 -5.27 5.27
N MET A 142 13.78 -4.63 4.52
CA MET A 142 13.31 -3.28 4.83
C MET A 142 12.49 -3.24 6.12
N PHE A 143 11.72 -4.30 6.42
CA PHE A 143 10.99 -4.40 7.68
C PHE A 143 11.94 -4.48 8.87
N GLU A 144 13.02 -5.26 8.78
CA GLU A 144 14.03 -5.34 9.85
C GLU A 144 14.69 -3.98 10.10
N GLU A 145 15.03 -3.24 9.03
CA GLU A 145 15.52 -1.85 9.14
C GLU A 145 14.47 -0.94 9.81
N MET A 146 13.20 -1.06 9.45
CA MET A 146 12.13 -0.28 10.08
C MET A 146 11.98 -0.60 11.56
N GLU A 147 12.05 -1.89 11.93
CA GLU A 147 11.96 -2.37 13.31
C GLU A 147 13.10 -1.83 14.18
N SER A 148 14.34 -1.83 13.67
CA SER A 148 15.50 -1.32 14.43
C SER A 148 15.42 0.17 14.74
N HIS A 149 14.64 0.93 13.98
CA HIS A 149 14.50 2.38 14.17
C HIS A 149 13.31 2.77 15.05
N VAL A 150 12.45 1.82 15.45
CA VAL A 150 11.20 2.11 16.18
C VAL A 150 11.46 2.93 17.45
N ASP A 151 12.46 2.54 18.25
CA ASP A 151 12.76 3.20 19.54
C ASP A 151 13.28 4.64 19.37
N GLU A 152 14.04 4.90 18.31
CA GLU A 152 14.62 6.22 18.02
C GLU A 152 13.69 7.09 17.13
N SER A 153 12.56 6.53 16.70
CA SER A 153 11.69 7.13 15.70
C SER A 153 10.83 8.30 16.20
N PHE A 154 10.07 8.86 15.26
CA PHE A 154 9.07 9.91 15.49
C PHE A 154 7.90 9.49 16.40
N LEU A 155 7.80 8.22 16.81
CA LEU A 155 6.68 7.71 17.62
C LEU A 155 6.60 8.36 19.01
N HIS A 156 7.69 8.93 19.53
CA HIS A 156 7.69 9.68 20.79
C HIS A 156 7.39 11.18 20.61
N THR A 157 7.24 11.66 19.37
CA THR A 157 7.05 13.08 19.08
C THR A 157 5.63 13.56 19.38
N HIS A 158 5.51 14.84 19.75
CA HIS A 158 4.20 15.47 19.98
C HIS A 158 3.29 15.45 18.74
N ALA A 159 3.88 15.51 17.53
CA ALA A 159 3.12 15.42 16.29
C ALA A 159 2.43 14.05 16.15
N TRP A 160 3.17 12.96 16.41
CA TRP A 160 2.59 11.61 16.36
C TRP A 160 1.51 11.40 17.42
N GLN A 161 1.70 11.90 18.65
CA GLN A 161 0.69 11.73 19.71
C GLN A 161 -0.69 12.31 19.33
N LYS A 162 -0.73 13.37 18.51
CA LYS A 162 -1.99 13.92 17.98
C LYS A 162 -2.66 13.04 16.94
N VAL A 163 -1.88 12.26 16.19
CA VAL A 163 -2.40 11.31 15.20
C VAL A 163 -2.82 10.02 15.89
N LYS A 164 -2.03 9.54 16.86
CA LYS A 164 -2.28 8.30 17.61
C LYS A 164 -3.66 8.27 18.25
N VAL A 165 -4.16 9.39 18.76
CA VAL A 165 -5.51 9.47 19.36
C VAL A 165 -6.66 9.27 18.37
N ARG A 166 -6.39 9.32 17.06
CA ARG A 166 -7.38 9.08 16.00
C ARG A 166 -7.45 7.60 15.60
N ILE A 167 -6.48 6.80 16.01
CA ILE A 167 -6.43 5.37 15.70
C ILE A 167 -7.37 4.66 16.67
N PRO A 168 -8.42 3.98 16.17
CA PRO A 168 -9.34 3.23 17.02
C PRO A 168 -8.65 2.02 17.65
N ASP A 169 -9.20 1.53 18.76
CA ASP A 169 -8.61 0.40 19.47
C ASP A 169 -8.65 -0.86 18.59
N PRO A 170 -7.59 -1.70 18.58
CA PRO A 170 -7.53 -2.90 17.73
C PRO A 170 -8.71 -3.87 17.93
N GLN A 171 -9.37 -3.83 19.09
CA GLN A 171 -10.54 -4.66 19.41
C GLN A 171 -11.80 -4.26 18.64
N GLU A 172 -11.87 -3.03 18.14
CA GLU A 172 -13.02 -2.52 17.39
C GLU A 172 -13.10 -3.19 16.00
N TYR A 173 -11.96 -3.39 15.34
CA TYR A 173 -11.84 -4.09 14.06
C TYR A 173 -12.22 -5.57 14.13
N ALA A 174 -11.92 -6.26 15.24
CA ALA A 174 -12.23 -7.69 15.40
C ALA A 174 -13.73 -7.99 15.60
N SER A 175 -14.54 -6.96 15.91
CA SER A 175 -15.97 -7.11 16.21
C SER A 175 -16.89 -6.94 14.99
N GLY A 176 -16.38 -6.38 13.89
CA GLY A 176 -17.12 -6.15 12.65
C GLY A 176 -17.42 -7.42 11.85
N ASP A 177 -16.59 -8.45 11.99
CA ASP A 177 -16.67 -9.69 11.18
C ASP A 177 -17.59 -10.78 11.78
N ALA A 178 -18.23 -10.52 12.92
CA ALA A 178 -19.06 -11.53 13.61
C ALA A 178 -20.54 -11.54 13.16
N ASN A 179 -20.97 -10.64 12.28
CA ASN A 179 -22.36 -10.53 11.85
C ASN A 179 -22.50 -10.19 10.36
N GLU A 180 -22.05 -11.06 9.46
CA GLU A 180 -22.60 -11.14 8.09
C GLU A 180 -22.64 -12.58 7.57
#